data_AF-A0A5K1D4I6-F1
#
_entry.id   AF-A0A5K1D4I6-F1
#
_cell.length_a   1.000
_cell.length_b   1.000
_cell.length_c   1.000
_cell.angle_alpha   90.00
_cell.angle_beta   90.00
_cell.angle_gamma   90.00
#
_symmetry.space_group_name_H-M   'P 1'
#
loop_
_entity.id
_entity.type
_entity.pdbx_description
1 polymer ?
#
loop_
_entity_poly.entity_id
_entity_poly.type
_entity_poly.pdbx_seq_one_letter_code
_entity_poly.pdbx_strand_id
1 'polypeptide(L)' 'GEAIAHNLRTMFGLKVPIVTVVIGEGGSGGALAIGCANKLLMLENSVFYVA' A
#
# COMPACT_ATOMS: atom_id res chain seq x y z
N GLY A 1 9.99 -10.02 3.28
CA GLY A 1 9.52 -9.77 4.65
C GLY A 1 10.16 -8.53 5.23
N GLU A 2 11.46 -8.58 5.51
CA GLU A 2 12.23 -7.47 6.09
C GLU A 2 12.08 -6.15 5.31
N ALA A 3 12.28 -6.16 3.98
CA ALA A 3 12.07 -4.96 3.15
C ALA A 3 10.65 -4.37 3.23
N ILE A 4 9.61 -5.23 3.37
CA ILE A 4 8.21 -4.78 3.51
C ILE A 4 8.01 -4.12 4.87
N ALA A 5 8.51 -4.75 5.94
CA ALA A 5 8.45 -4.21 7.29
C ALA A 5 9.22 -2.89 7.41
N HIS A 6 10.39 -2.79 6.77
CA HIS A 6 11.18 -1.57 6.68
C HIS A 6 10.41 -0.45 5.96
N ASN A 7 9.81 -0.75 4.80
CA ASN A 7 9.04 0.22 4.05
C ASN A 7 7.83 0.73 4.86
N LEU A 8 7.05 -0.18 5.46
CA LEU A 8 5.92 0.16 6.31
C LEU A 8 6.35 1.07 7.48
N ARG A 9 7.42 0.71 8.17
CA ARG A 9 7.93 1.50 9.30
C ARG A 9 8.37 2.90 8.88
N THR A 10 9.00 3.03 7.71
CA THR A 10 9.38 4.33 7.15
C THR A 10 8.15 5.14 6.77
N MET A 11 7.14 4.53 6.13
CA MET A 11 5.90 5.20 5.74
C MET A 11 5.12 5.75 6.94
N PHE A 12 5.08 5.03 8.06
CA PHE A 12 4.47 5.52 9.31
C PHE A 12 5.15 6.77 9.89
N GLY A 13 6.42 7.01 9.57
CA GLY A 13 7.18 8.17 10.05
C GLY A 13 7.08 9.40 9.15
N LEU A 14 6.45 9.28 7.97
CA LEU A 14 6.35 10.39 7.02
C LEU A 14 5.38 11.46 7.55
N LYS A 15 5.82 12.72 7.53
CA LYS A 15 5.03 13.89 7.96
C LYS A 15 4.25 14.55 6.82
N VAL A 16 4.17 13.88 5.67
CA VAL A 16 3.49 14.36 4.47
C VAL A 16 2.32 13.44 4.13
N PRO A 17 1.25 13.95 3.49
CA PRO A 17 0.15 13.11 3.04
C PRO A 17 0.62 12.09 2.00
N ILE A 18 0.21 10.83 2.19
CA ILE A 18 0.44 9.70 1.28
C ILE A 18 -0.90 9.32 0.64
N VAL A 19 -0.91 9.21 -0.69
CA VAL A 19 -2.07 8.75 -1.46
C VAL A 19 -1.65 7.54 -2.28
N THR A 20 -2.39 6.43 -2.13
CA THR A 20 -2.21 5.21 -2.91
C THR A 20 -3.36 5.06 -3.91
N VAL A 21 -3.04 4.65 -5.13
CA VAL A 21 -4.04 4.33 -6.18
C VAL A 21 -3.77 2.92 -6.71
N VAL A 22 -4.72 2.01 -6.53
CA VAL A 22 -4.66 0.66 -7.09
C VAL A 22 -5.26 0.71 -8.50
N ILE A 23 -4.41 0.46 -9.51
CA ILE A 23 -4.77 0.56 -10.93
C ILE A 23 -4.98 -0.80 -11.62
N GLY A 24 -4.75 -1.90 -10.90
CA GLY A 24 -4.80 -3.27 -11.43
C GLY A 24 -4.85 -4.27 -10.29
N GLU A 25 -3.88 -5.17 -10.21
CA GLU A 25 -3.78 -6.15 -9.12
C GLU A 25 -2.79 -5.70 -8.04
N GLY A 26 -3.26 -5.63 -6.80
CA GLY A 26 -2.44 -5.46 -5.59
C GLY A 26 -2.60 -6.67 -4.68
N GLY A 27 -1.75 -7.68 -4.83
CA GLY A 27 -1.78 -8.92 -4.04
C GLY A 27 -0.64 -9.05 -3.02
N SER A 28 -0.87 -9.88 -1.99
CA SER A 28 0.13 -10.34 -1.01
C SER A 28 0.82 -9.20 -0.22
N GLY A 29 2.02 -9.45 0.32
CA GLY A 29 2.81 -8.47 1.07
C GLY A 29 3.22 -7.25 0.24
N GLY A 30 3.22 -7.35 -1.09
CA GLY A 30 3.45 -6.21 -2.00
C GLY A 30 2.30 -5.20 -1.96
N ALA A 31 1.06 -5.68 -1.81
CA ALA A 31 -0.12 -4.84 -1.57
C ALA A 31 -0.05 -4.13 -0.21
N LEU A 32 0.41 -4.84 0.82
CA LEU A 32 0.60 -4.28 2.15
C LEU A 32 1.66 -3.16 2.15
N ALA A 33 2.73 -3.32 1.37
CA ALA A 33 3.81 -2.34 1.24
C ALA A 33 3.33 -0.98 0.69
N ILE A 34 2.23 -0.94 -0.06
CA ILE A 34 1.61 0.29 -0.59
C ILE A 34 0.31 0.67 0.14
N GLY A 35 -0.16 -0.16 1.07
CA GLY A 35 -1.41 0.06 1.82
C GLY A 35 -1.32 1.09 2.94
N CYS A 36 -0.11 1.48 3.37
CA CYS A 36 0.09 2.46 4.44
C CYS A 36 -0.02 3.90 3.90
N ALA A 37 -1.23 4.32 3.53
CA ALA A 37 -1.53 5.65 2.99
C ALA A 37 -2.61 6.37 3.80
N ASN A 38 -2.64 7.69 3.74
CA ASN A 38 -3.71 8.48 4.34
C ASN A 38 -5.01 8.35 3.52
N LYS A 39 -4.89 8.17 2.21
CA LYS A 39 -6.01 7.89 1.31
C LYS A 39 -5.63 6.76 0.37
N LEU A 40 -6.56 5.83 0.19
CA LEU A 40 -6.44 4.73 -0.76
C LEU A 40 -7.61 4.80 -1.73
N LEU A 41 -7.27 4.84 -3.01
CA LEU A 41 -8.21 4.82 -4.13
C LEU A 41 -8.02 3.53 -4.92
N MET A 42 -9.10 3.05 -5.51
CA MET A 42 -9.10 1.83 -6.32
C MET A 42 -9.94 2.05 -7.56
N LEU A 43 -9.44 1.63 -8.72
CA LEU A 43 -10.25 1.58 -9.94
C LEU A 43 -11.32 0.48 -9.80
N GLU A 44 -12.46 0.66 -10.45
CA GLU A 44 -13.61 -0.27 -10.37
C GLU A 44 -13.27 -1.72 -10.77
N ASN A 45 -12.27 -1.89 -11.65
CA ASN A 45 -11.80 -3.20 -12.13
C ASN A 45 -10.49 -3.66 -11.46
N SER A 46 -10.05 -2.96 -10.39
CA SER A 46 -8.84 -3.31 -9.65
C SER A 46 -9.14 -4.27 -8.50
N VAL A 47 -8.14 -5.04 -8.08
CA VAL A 47 -8.27 -6.02 -7.00
C VAL A 47 -7.17 -5.77 -5.98
N PHE A 48 -7.54 -5.68 -4.70
CA PHE A 48 -6.61 -5.52 -3.59
C PHE A 48 -6.89 -6.58 -2.53
N TYR A 49 -5.90 -7.43 -2.23
CA TYR A 49 -6.08 -8.52 -1.28
C TYR A 49 -4.76 -8.95 -0.61
N VAL A 50 -4.90 -9.49 0.59
CA VAL A 50 -3.81 -10.10 1.36
C VAL A 50 -4.10 -11.59 1.47
N ALA A 51 -3.09 -12.42 1.18
CA ALA A 51 -3.12 -13.87 1.35
C ALA A 51 -2.16 -14.26 2.48
#